data_AF-A0A535Y327-F1
#
_entry.id   AF-A0A535Y327-F1
#
_cell.length_a   1.000
_cell.length_b   1.000
_cell.length_c   1.000
_cell.angle_alpha   90.00
_cell.angle_beta   90.00
_cell.angle_gamma   90.00
#
_symmetry.space_group_name_H-M   'P 1'
#
loop_
_entity.id
_entity.type
_entity.pdbx_description
1 polymer ?
#
loop_
_entity_poly.entity_id
_entity_poly.type
_entity_poly.pdbx_seq_one_letter_code
_entity_poly.pdbx_strand_id
1 'polypeptide(L)'
;MTAASPISDGSPRQINLLQEGPGAYGVTTEVTAPGEYRVLFQQGLREEVAAFSAPDAIELHSVGTNTALLNQLSGESGGRALSDPSDLRPGNGPGPAIELWPWVLLLALLMLPLDVYLRRRA
;
A
#
# COMPACT_ATOMS: atom_id res chain seq x y z
N MET A 1 10.89 10.62 -33.81
CA MET A 1 10.82 11.33 -32.53
C MET A 1 11.37 10.40 -31.49
N THR A 2 12.29 10.87 -30.67
CA THR A 2 13.11 10.00 -29.86
C THR A 2 13.04 10.41 -28.40
N ALA A 3 12.80 9.45 -27.53
CA ALA A 3 12.69 9.63 -26.09
C ALA A 3 13.91 9.03 -25.40
N ALA A 4 14.62 9.78 -24.56
CA ALA A 4 15.67 9.24 -23.69
C ALA A 4 15.16 9.21 -22.25
N SER A 5 15.13 8.04 -21.61
CA SER A 5 14.81 7.86 -20.18
C SER A 5 16.07 7.45 -19.43
N PRO A 6 16.47 8.10 -18.32
CA PRO A 6 17.35 7.48 -17.36
C PRO A 6 16.58 6.29 -16.76
N ILE A 7 17.20 5.13 -16.78
CA ILE A 7 16.85 4.03 -15.89
C ILE A 7 17.38 4.43 -14.49
N SER A 8 16.87 3.84 -13.41
CA SER A 8 17.33 4.10 -12.04
C SER A 8 18.85 3.90 -11.81
N ASP A 9 19.57 3.33 -12.79
CA ASP A 9 21.03 3.18 -12.82
C ASP A 9 21.79 4.39 -13.44
N GLY A 10 21.07 5.40 -13.94
CA GLY A 10 21.62 6.57 -14.62
C GLY A 10 21.93 6.37 -16.11
N SER A 11 21.68 5.19 -16.68
CA SER A 11 21.93 4.88 -18.09
C SER A 11 20.79 5.43 -18.96
N PRO A 12 21.07 6.30 -19.95
CA PRO A 12 20.05 6.79 -20.86
C PRO A 12 19.61 5.69 -21.83
N ARG A 13 18.32 5.34 -21.79
CA ARG A 13 17.69 4.43 -22.75
C ARG A 13 16.93 5.22 -23.81
N GLN A 14 17.33 5.04 -25.06
CA GLN A 14 16.70 5.67 -26.21
C GLN A 14 15.55 4.81 -26.74
N ILE A 15 14.38 5.41 -26.93
CA ILE A 15 13.15 4.75 -27.40
C ILE A 15 12.58 5.57 -28.55
N ASN A 16 12.25 4.90 -29.66
CA ASN A 16 11.57 5.53 -30.78
C ASN A 16 10.07 5.59 -30.49
N LEU A 17 9.50 6.80 -30.53
CA LEU A 17 8.06 6.98 -30.35
C LEU A 17 7.32 6.60 -31.62
N LEU A 18 6.26 5.81 -31.47
CA LEU A 18 5.39 5.43 -32.57
C LEU A 18 4.28 6.47 -32.70
N GLN A 19 3.81 6.67 -33.93
CA GLN A 19 2.68 7.57 -34.17
C GLN A 19 1.37 6.83 -33.84
N GLU A 20 0.64 7.33 -32.85
CA GLU A 20 -0.65 6.77 -32.42
C GLU A 20 -1.83 7.51 -33.07
N GLY A 21 -1.60 8.72 -33.57
CA GLY A 21 -2.59 9.52 -34.31
C GLY A 21 -1.98 10.71 -35.04
N PRO A 22 -2.78 11.52 -35.75
CA PRO A 22 -2.30 12.73 -36.43
C PRO A 22 -1.66 13.70 -35.42
N GLY A 23 -0.34 13.87 -35.48
CA GLY A 23 0.42 14.72 -34.55
C GLY A 23 0.61 14.14 -33.14
N ALA A 24 0.14 12.92 -32.87
CA ALA A 24 0.27 12.26 -31.57
C ALA A 24 1.31 11.13 -31.66
N TYR A 25 2.34 11.21 -30.81
CA TYR A 25 3.40 10.22 -30.70
C TYR A 25 3.45 9.71 -29.27
N GLY A 26 3.48 8.40 -29.10
CA GLY A 26 3.36 7.76 -27.79
C GLY A 26 4.18 6.47 -27.68
N VAL A 27 4.44 6.09 -26.43
CA VAL A 27 4.92 4.75 -26.06
C VAL A 27 4.42 4.44 -24.66
N THR A 28 3.92 3.23 -24.46
CA THR A 28 3.62 2.71 -23.12
C THR A 28 4.77 1.84 -22.68
N THR A 29 5.40 2.17 -21.55
CA THR A 29 6.47 1.37 -20.94
C THR A 29 6.16 1.16 -19.47
N GLU A 30 6.41 -0.04 -18.97
CA GLU A 30 6.37 -0.30 -17.54
C GLU A 30 7.64 0.21 -16.87
N VAL A 31 7.50 0.71 -15.66
CA VAL A 31 8.58 1.19 -14.81
C VAL A 31 8.74 0.19 -13.67
N THR A 32 9.84 -0.56 -13.70
CA THR A 32 10.09 -1.68 -12.78
C THR A 32 10.80 -1.28 -11.48
N ALA A 33 11.41 -0.09 -11.43
CA ALA A 33 12.12 0.39 -10.25
C ALA A 33 11.50 1.69 -9.71
N PRO A 34 11.42 1.86 -8.39
CA PRO A 34 11.05 3.15 -7.82
C PRO A 34 12.15 4.19 -8.07
N GLY A 35 11.76 5.47 -8.16
CA GLY A 35 12.72 6.56 -8.37
C GLY A 35 12.20 7.72 -9.21
N GLU A 36 13.08 8.68 -9.48
CA GLU A 36 12.79 9.82 -10.36
C GLU A 36 13.19 9.51 -11.79
N TYR A 37 12.27 9.78 -12.72
CA TYR A 37 12.44 9.55 -14.14
C TYR A 37 12.34 10.88 -14.87
N ARG A 38 13.24 11.08 -15.85
CA ARG A 38 13.25 12.26 -16.72
C ARG A 38 13.20 11.83 -18.18
N VAL A 39 12.17 12.19 -18.91
CA VAL A 39 12.07 11.87 -20.34
C VAL A 39 12.41 13.10 -21.14
N LEU A 40 13.42 12.99 -22.00
CA LEU A 40 13.76 13.99 -23.01
C LEU A 40 13.10 13.59 -24.34
N PHE A 41 12.21 14.44 -24.83
CA PHE A 41 11.58 14.33 -26.15
C PHE A 41 12.35 15.16 -27.17
N GLN A 42 12.78 14.53 -28.27
CA GLN A 42 13.46 15.22 -29.36
C GLN A 42 12.73 15.04 -30.70
N GLN A 43 12.45 16.17 -31.36
CA GLN A 43 11.86 16.25 -32.70
C GLN A 43 12.59 17.30 -33.55
N GLY A 44 13.55 16.84 -34.36
CA GLY A 44 14.40 17.75 -35.14
C GLY A 44 15.22 18.65 -34.21
N LEU A 45 15.00 19.97 -34.30
CA LEU A 45 15.65 20.98 -33.44
C LEU A 45 14.88 21.28 -32.15
N ARG A 46 13.70 20.68 -31.94
CA ARG A 46 12.87 20.92 -30.76
C ARG A 46 13.12 19.85 -29.71
N GLU A 47 13.36 20.31 -28.48
CA GLU A 47 13.55 19.48 -27.30
C GLU A 47 12.55 19.86 -26.20
N GLU A 48 12.01 18.87 -25.51
CA GLU A 48 11.10 19.03 -24.38
C GLU A 48 11.40 18.00 -23.30
N VAL A 49 11.25 18.39 -22.04
CA VAL A 49 11.58 17.53 -20.89
C VAL A 49 10.34 17.34 -20.03
N ALA A 50 9.99 16.09 -19.74
CA ALA A 50 9.02 15.73 -18.72
C ALA A 50 9.73 14.97 -17.59
N ALA A 51 9.23 15.11 -16.36
CA ALA A 51 9.73 14.37 -15.21
C ALA A 51 8.56 13.78 -14.42
N PHE A 52 8.75 12.57 -13.90
CA PHE A 52 7.78 11.91 -13.03
C PHE A 52 8.51 11.08 -11.97
N SER A 53 7.82 10.81 -10.85
CA SER A 53 8.34 9.99 -9.76
C SER A 53 7.52 8.71 -9.68
N ALA A 54 8.20 7.57 -9.72
CA ALA A 54 7.59 6.27 -9.43
C ALA A 54 7.70 6.02 -7.92
N PRO A 55 6.57 5.88 -7.21
CA PRO A 55 6.59 5.72 -5.76
C PRO A 55 7.29 4.42 -5.35
N ASP A 56 8.09 4.50 -4.29
CA ASP A 56 8.63 3.32 -3.63
C ASP A 56 7.54 2.62 -2.82
N ALA A 57 7.40 1.31 -3.02
CA ALA A 57 6.43 0.51 -2.30
C ALA A 57 7.00 0.16 -0.92
N ILE A 58 7.12 1.17 -0.05
CA ILE A 58 7.78 1.01 1.24
C ILE A 58 7.14 -0.05 2.14
N GLU A 59 5.84 -0.29 1.94
CA GLU A 59 5.10 -1.35 2.64
C GLU A 59 5.50 -2.77 2.20
N LEU A 60 6.09 -2.91 1.01
CA LEU A 60 6.66 -4.17 0.53
C LEU A 60 8.11 -4.38 0.98
N HIS A 61 8.77 -3.35 1.55
CA HIS A 61 10.09 -3.53 2.16
C HIS A 61 9.94 -4.36 3.42
N SER A 62 10.15 -5.66 3.27
CA SER A 62 10.31 -6.56 4.41
C SER A 62 11.66 -6.28 5.06
N VAL A 63 11.64 -5.70 6.26
CA VAL A 63 12.84 -5.51 7.12
C VAL A 63 13.31 -6.85 7.71
N GLY A 64 12.80 -7.98 7.19
CA GLY A 64 12.97 -9.30 7.74
C GLY A 64 12.06 -9.57 8.93
N THR A 65 12.02 -10.84 9.33
CA THR A 65 11.19 -11.29 10.45
C THR A 65 11.89 -11.02 11.77
N ASN A 66 11.26 -10.25 12.67
CA ASN A 66 11.77 -10.03 14.03
C ASN A 66 11.53 -11.27 14.91
N THR A 67 12.46 -12.23 14.84
CA THR A 67 12.36 -13.49 15.58
C THR A 67 12.46 -13.30 17.10
N ALA A 68 13.16 -12.28 17.57
CA ALA A 68 13.26 -11.97 19.00
C ALA A 68 11.89 -11.59 19.58
N LEU A 69 11.16 -10.70 18.90
CA LEU A 69 9.80 -10.32 19.29
C LEU A 69 8.83 -11.51 19.22
N LEU A 70 8.89 -12.30 18.15
CA LEU A 70 8.02 -13.46 17.98
C LEU A 70 8.27 -14.53 19.05
N ASN A 71 9.53 -14.75 19.44
CA ASN A 71 9.89 -15.65 20.53
C ASN A 71 9.29 -15.18 21.85
N GLN A 72 9.42 -13.88 22.17
CA GLN A 72 8.81 -13.31 23.37
C GLN A 72 7.29 -13.47 23.37
N LEU A 73 6.64 -13.14 22.25
CA LEU A 73 5.19 -13.25 22.11
C LEU A 73 4.71 -14.69 22.26
N SER A 74 5.45 -15.66 21.69
CA SER A 74 5.11 -17.09 21.85
C SER A 74 5.18 -17.54 23.32
N GLY A 75 6.18 -17.05 24.08
CA GLY A 75 6.32 -17.34 25.50
C GLY A 75 5.18 -16.77 26.34
N GLU A 76 4.75 -15.54 26.07
CA GLU A 76 3.68 -14.87 26.83
C GLU A 76 2.27 -15.36 26.45
N SER A 77 2.05 -15.73 25.18
CA SER A 77 0.75 -16.20 24.68
C SER A 77 0.52 -17.72 24.83
N GLY A 78 1.55 -18.47 25.24
CA GLY A 78 1.52 -19.94 25.20
C GLY A 78 1.55 -20.52 23.79
N GLY A 79 1.93 -19.70 22.80
CA GLY A 79 2.15 -20.12 21.42
C GLY A 79 3.45 -20.91 21.23
N ARG A 80 3.70 -21.38 20.00
CA ARG A 80 4.95 -22.03 19.62
C ARG A 80 5.46 -21.51 18.28
N ALA A 81 6.77 -21.54 18.09
CA ALA A 81 7.35 -21.31 16.77
C ALA A 81 6.91 -22.43 15.79
N LEU A 82 6.58 -22.02 14.58
CA LEU A 82 6.25 -22.92 13.47
C LEU A 82 7.51 -23.08 12.63
N SER A 83 8.02 -24.31 12.54
CA SER A 83 9.26 -24.60 11.80
C SER A 83 8.96 -25.24 10.44
N ASP A 84 7.81 -25.89 10.32
CA ASP A 84 7.36 -26.57 9.11
C ASP A 84 5.93 -26.11 8.74
N PRO A 85 5.59 -25.93 7.44
CA PRO A 85 4.22 -25.64 7.02
C PRO A 85 3.19 -26.68 7.51
N SER A 86 3.60 -27.92 7.75
CA SER A 86 2.75 -28.98 8.32
C SER A 86 2.41 -28.76 9.80
N ASP A 87 3.14 -27.90 10.52
CA ASP A 87 2.79 -27.49 11.88
C ASP A 87 1.56 -26.59 11.93
N LEU A 88 1.12 -26.07 10.77
CA LEU A 88 -0.09 -25.27 10.64
C LEU A 88 -1.31 -26.15 10.91
N ARG A 89 -1.99 -25.84 12.00
CA ARG A 89 -3.32 -26.40 12.27
C ARG A 89 -4.34 -25.39 11.73
N PRO A 90 -5.39 -25.86 11.03
CA PRO A 90 -6.51 -24.99 10.70
C PRO A 90 -7.01 -24.32 11.98
N GLY A 91 -6.91 -22.99 12.05
CA GLY A 91 -7.54 -22.25 13.13
C GLY A 91 -9.06 -22.39 13.03
N ASN A 92 -9.77 -22.13 14.12
CA ASN A 92 -11.24 -22.14 14.15
C ASN A 92 -11.87 -20.96 13.40
N GLY A 93 -11.15 -20.38 12.43
CA GLY A 93 -11.49 -19.12 11.75
C GLY A 93 -11.66 -17.96 12.74
N PRO A 94 -12.10 -16.79 12.24
CA PRO A 94 -12.79 -15.84 13.09
C PRO A 94 -13.96 -16.56 13.76
N GLY A 95 -14.12 -16.39 15.08
CA GLY A 95 -15.33 -16.84 15.77
C GLY A 95 -16.58 -16.21 15.15
N PRO A 96 -17.77 -16.74 15.47
CA PRO A 96 -19.02 -16.20 14.93
C PRO A 96 -19.11 -14.69 15.18
N ALA A 97 -19.47 -13.93 14.15
CA ALA A 97 -19.66 -12.49 14.27
C ALA A 97 -20.77 -12.22 15.30
N ILE A 98 -20.44 -11.49 16.36
CA ILE A 98 -21.41 -11.08 17.37
C ILE A 98 -21.96 -9.73 16.94
N GLU A 99 -23.27 -9.65 16.73
CA GLU A 99 -23.95 -8.41 16.37
C GLU A 99 -24.11 -7.51 17.60
N LEU A 100 -23.17 -6.57 17.78
CA LEU A 100 -23.12 -5.70 18.96
C LEU A 100 -23.99 -4.43 18.86
N TRP A 101 -24.30 -3.99 17.64
CA TRP A 101 -25.02 -2.73 17.42
C TRP A 101 -26.40 -2.63 18.11
N PRO A 102 -27.25 -3.68 18.23
CA PRO A 102 -28.54 -3.53 18.88
C PRO A 102 -28.39 -3.27 20.39
N TRP A 103 -27.38 -3.88 21.02
CA TRP A 103 -27.09 -3.69 22.43
C TRP A 103 -26.52 -2.31 22.71
N VAL A 104 -25.61 -1.84 21.84
CA VAL A 104 -25.07 -0.47 21.92
C VAL A 104 -26.17 0.57 21.72
N LEU A 105 -27.08 0.35 20.78
CA LEU A 105 -28.23 1.24 20.54
C LEU A 105 -29.17 1.28 21.74
N LEU A 106 -29.47 0.13 22.34
CA LEU A 106 -30.30 0.03 23.55
C LEU A 106 -29.66 0.77 24.73
N LEU A 107 -28.35 0.62 24.92
CA LEU A 107 -27.61 1.33 25.96
C LEU A 107 -27.62 2.84 25.74
N ALA A 108 -27.46 3.30 24.50
CA ALA A 108 -27.57 4.71 24.14
C ALA A 108 -28.97 5.26 24.42
N LEU A 109 -30.02 4.50 24.09
CA LEU A 109 -31.42 4.88 24.36
C LEU A 109 -31.69 5.01 25.86
N LEU A 110 -31.12 4.11 26.68
CA LEU A 110 -31.23 4.16 28.15
C LEU A 110 -30.42 5.31 28.76
N MET A 111 -29.29 5.69 28.16
CA MET A 111 -28.51 6.84 28.61
C MET A 111 -29.22 8.17 28.37
N LEU A 112 -30.08 8.28 27.36
CA LEU A 112 -30.80 9.52 27.05
C LEU A 112 -31.64 10.07 28.23
N PRO A 113 -32.57 9.30 28.84
CA PRO A 113 -33.32 9.80 30.00
C PRO A 113 -32.44 9.99 31.24
N LEU A 114 -31.36 9.20 31.38
CA LEU A 114 -30.41 9.37 32.48
C LEU A 114 -29.65 10.70 32.38
N ASP A 115 -29.18 11.05 31.18
CA ASP A 115 -28.51 12.33 30.90
C ASP A 115 -29.46 13.51 31.18
N VAL A 116 -30.73 13.41 30.74
CA VAL A 116 -31.76 14.43 31.04
C VAL A 116 -32.02 14.54 32.54
N TYR A 117 -32.11 13.43 33.26
CA TYR A 117 -32.35 13.43 34.70
C TYR A 117 -31.19 14.09 35.47
N LEU A 118 -29.95 13.73 35.14
CA LEU A 118 -28.76 14.29 35.77
C LEU A 118 -28.62 15.79 35.47
N ARG A 119 -28.87 16.23 34.24
CA ARG A 119 -28.86 17.66 33.87
C ARG A 119 -29.94 18.48 34.56
N ARG A 120 -31.09 17.88 34.89
CA ARG A 120 -32.19 18.56 35.60
C ARG A 120 -31.98 18.64 37.11
N ARG A 121 -31.09 17.82 37.67
CA ARG A 121 -30.79 17.76 39.11
C ARG A 121 -29.51 18.49 39.49
N ALA A 122 -28.66 18.84 38.52
CA ALA A 122 -27.53 19.76 38.66
C ALA A 122 -28.01 21.22 38.59
#